data_AF-A0A9P0AHY2-F1
#
_entry.id   AF-A0A9P0AHY2-F1
#
_cell.length_a   1.000
_cell.length_b   1.000
_cell.length_c   1.000
_cell.angle_alpha   90.00
_cell.angle_beta   90.00
_cell.angle_gamma   90.00
#
_symmetry.space_group_name_H-M   'P 1'
#
loop_
_entity.id
_entity.type
_entity.pdbx_description
1 polymer ?
#
loop_
_entity_poly.entity_id
_entity_poly.type
_entity_poly.pdbx_seq_one_letter_code
_entity_poly.pdbx_strand_id
1 'polypeptide(L)'
;MSCVPCCPNEDFIPQEELDRWTDDIHHVLNNREGTRRFHEFLVTRGLDESELTLEFWERCSRSLDQLSASGSPPDTRHSVEVMRFHKEVKDLLSFAEENVNFDLAQMKIFYEAVKSANVDKLKTVVAEAMESAVNLLDDDYQLFRRHLLRERNLLKSR
;
A
#
# COMPACT_ATOMS: atom_id res chain seq x y z
N MET A 1 -10.56 -2.24 -47.20
CA MET A 1 -9.62 -2.97 -46.33
C MET A 1 -9.93 -2.53 -44.92
N SER A 2 -10.61 -3.39 -44.15
CA SER A 2 -11.06 -3.08 -42.80
C SER A 2 -9.93 -3.39 -41.83
N CYS A 3 -9.40 -2.37 -41.14
CA CYS A 3 -8.47 -2.58 -40.05
C CYS A 3 -9.21 -3.26 -38.89
N VAL A 4 -8.64 -4.38 -38.43
CA VAL A 4 -9.02 -5.07 -37.20
C VAL A 4 -8.66 -4.16 -36.02
N PRO A 5 -9.56 -3.90 -35.06
CA PRO A 5 -9.18 -3.22 -33.83
C PRO A 5 -8.32 -4.18 -33.00
N CYS A 6 -7.02 -3.91 -32.89
CA CYS A 6 -6.17 -4.50 -31.87
C CYS A 6 -6.47 -3.81 -30.53
N CYS A 7 -7.54 -4.23 -29.85
CA CYS A 7 -7.66 -4.01 -28.42
C CYS A 7 -6.83 -5.12 -27.75
N PRO A 8 -5.65 -4.83 -27.17
CA PRO A 8 -5.11 -5.78 -26.21
C PRO A 8 -6.14 -5.90 -25.08
N ASN A 9 -6.50 -7.13 -24.71
CA ASN A 9 -7.32 -7.36 -23.52
C ASN A 9 -6.55 -6.78 -22.32
N GLU A 10 -6.87 -5.56 -21.88
CA GLU A 10 -6.26 -4.89 -20.73
C GLU A 10 -6.55 -5.63 -19.39
N ASP A 11 -7.41 -6.66 -19.44
CA ASP A 11 -7.80 -7.47 -18.28
C ASP A 11 -7.10 -8.84 -18.19
N PHE A 12 -6.15 -9.15 -19.07
CA PHE A 12 -5.45 -10.43 -18.98
C PHE A 12 -4.37 -10.44 -17.89
N ILE A 13 -4.69 -11.09 -16.76
CA ILE A 13 -3.70 -11.44 -15.71
C ILE A 13 -3.07 -12.82 -16.06
N PRO A 14 -1.73 -12.94 -16.18
CA PRO A 14 -1.09 -14.25 -16.32
C PRO A 14 -1.40 -15.18 -15.14
N GLN A 15 -1.50 -16.49 -15.37
CA GLN A 15 -1.82 -17.44 -14.29
C GLN A 15 -0.82 -17.37 -13.13
N GLU A 16 0.47 -17.20 -13.42
CA GLU A 16 1.52 -17.08 -12.39
C GLU A 16 1.32 -15.84 -11.50
N GLU A 17 0.90 -14.71 -12.09
CA GLU A 17 0.62 -13.48 -11.34
C GLU A 17 -0.67 -13.62 -10.52
N LEU A 18 -1.69 -14.29 -11.08
CA LEU A 18 -2.91 -14.61 -10.34
C LEU A 18 -2.61 -15.50 -9.13
N ASP A 19 -1.82 -16.55 -9.31
CA ASP A 19 -1.44 -17.45 -8.23
C ASP A 19 -0.68 -16.69 -7.14
N ARG A 20 0.28 -15.82 -7.51
CA ARG A 20 1.00 -14.95 -6.55
C ARG A 20 0.07 -14.01 -5.78
N TRP A 21 -0.80 -13.28 -6.48
CA TRP A 21 -1.70 -12.30 -5.87
C TRP A 21 -2.76 -12.97 -5.00
N THR A 22 -3.13 -14.21 -5.28
CA THR A 22 -4.08 -14.98 -4.47
C THR A 22 -3.43 -15.79 -3.35
N ASP A 23 -2.10 -15.78 -3.24
CA ASP A 23 -1.36 -16.42 -2.16
C ASP A 23 -1.21 -15.48 -0.95
N ASP A 24 -0.79 -14.24 -1.20
CA ASP A 24 -0.47 -13.26 -0.17
C ASP A 24 -0.78 -11.82 -0.62
N ILE A 25 -1.35 -11.01 0.27
CA ILE A 25 -1.62 -9.58 0.05
C ILE A 25 -0.34 -8.79 -0.23
N HIS A 26 0.80 -9.13 0.38
CA HIS A 26 2.07 -8.48 0.12
C HIS A 26 2.50 -8.65 -1.34
N HIS A 27 2.14 -9.75 -2.02
CA HIS A 27 2.41 -9.90 -3.46
C HIS A 27 1.57 -8.94 -4.31
N VAL A 28 0.36 -8.60 -3.83
CA VAL A 28 -0.49 -7.59 -4.46
C VAL A 28 0.12 -6.20 -4.25
N LEU A 29 0.40 -5.84 -2.99
CA LEU A 29 0.82 -4.49 -2.60
C LEU A 29 2.21 -4.11 -3.14
N ASN A 30 3.12 -5.09 -3.25
CA ASN A 30 4.45 -4.88 -3.82
C ASN A 30 4.47 -4.92 -5.36
N ASN A 31 3.32 -5.11 -6.02
CA ASN A 31 3.20 -5.15 -7.47
C ASN A 31 2.32 -4.01 -7.96
N ARG A 32 2.86 -3.12 -8.80
CA ARG A 32 2.13 -1.93 -9.27
C ARG A 32 0.77 -2.27 -9.92
N GLU A 33 0.71 -3.36 -10.69
CA GLU A 33 -0.52 -3.78 -11.34
C GLU A 33 -1.47 -4.47 -10.34
N GLY A 34 -0.94 -5.25 -9.41
CA GLY A 34 -1.71 -5.85 -8.31
C GLY A 34 -2.39 -4.78 -7.46
N THR A 35 -1.62 -3.81 -6.99
CA THR A 35 -2.14 -2.66 -6.21
C THR A 35 -3.18 -1.87 -6.99
N ARG A 36 -2.95 -1.57 -8.28
CA ARG A 36 -3.93 -0.87 -9.12
C ARG A 36 -5.26 -1.61 -9.19
N ARG A 37 -5.23 -2.93 -9.42
CA ARG A 37 -6.46 -3.74 -9.49
C ARG A 37 -7.15 -3.88 -8.15
N PHE A 38 -6.39 -3.99 -7.06
CA PHE A 38 -6.97 -4.02 -5.73
C PHE A 38 -7.66 -2.69 -5.41
N HIS A 39 -7.02 -1.56 -5.69
CA HIS A 39 -7.64 -0.23 -5.58
C HIS A 39 -8.93 -0.12 -6.40
N GLU A 40 -8.92 -0.52 -7.68
CA GLU A 40 -10.13 -0.53 -8.53
C GLU A 40 -11.25 -1.40 -7.98
N PHE A 41 -10.90 -2.55 -7.39
CA PHE A 41 -11.85 -3.41 -6.71
C PHE A 41 -12.47 -2.72 -5.49
N LEU A 42 -11.66 -2.08 -4.64
CA LEU A 42 -12.13 -1.35 -3.46
C LEU A 42 -13.10 -0.23 -3.86
N VAL A 43 -12.73 0.59 -4.83
CA VAL A 43 -13.58 1.66 -5.37
C VAL A 43 -14.88 1.12 -5.93
N THR A 44 -14.82 0.06 -6.75
CA THR A 44 -16.03 -0.53 -7.37
C THR A 44 -16.98 -1.14 -6.35
N ARG A 45 -16.46 -1.56 -5.19
CA ARG A 45 -17.23 -2.13 -4.09
C ARG A 45 -17.68 -1.10 -3.06
N GLY A 46 -17.22 0.14 -3.16
CA GLY A 46 -17.49 1.20 -2.18
C GLY A 46 -16.85 0.92 -0.81
N LEU A 47 -15.63 0.38 -0.83
CA LEU A 47 -14.85 0.04 0.37
C LEU A 47 -13.93 1.22 0.74
N ASP A 48 -14.53 2.36 1.04
CA ASP A 48 -13.84 3.66 1.19
C ASP A 48 -12.76 3.63 2.30
N GLU A 49 -13.03 2.97 3.43
CA GLU A 49 -12.06 2.83 4.54
C GLU A 49 -10.79 2.07 4.11
N SER A 50 -10.97 1.00 3.34
CA SER A 50 -9.86 0.21 2.80
C SER A 50 -9.15 0.92 1.66
N GLU A 51 -9.85 1.71 0.86
CA GLU A 51 -9.22 2.59 -0.14
C GLU A 51 -8.26 3.58 0.54
N LEU A 52 -8.71 4.26 1.59
CA LEU A 52 -7.87 5.18 2.36
C LEU A 52 -6.72 4.47 3.08
N THR A 53 -6.96 3.27 3.61
CA THR A 53 -5.92 2.45 4.24
C THR A 53 -4.87 1.99 3.22
N LEU A 54 -5.27 1.65 2.00
CA LEU A 54 -4.37 1.33 0.91
C LEU A 54 -3.55 2.56 0.51
N GLU A 55 -4.19 3.72 0.39
CA GLU A 55 -3.49 4.99 0.10
C GLU A 55 -2.45 5.31 1.18
N PHE A 56 -2.80 5.13 2.46
CA PHE A 56 -1.87 5.30 3.56
C PHE A 56 -0.64 4.38 3.40
N TRP A 57 -0.87 3.09 3.10
CA TRP A 57 0.20 2.12 2.89
C TRP A 57 1.13 2.55 1.73
N GLU A 58 0.57 2.98 0.59
CA GLU A 58 1.36 3.45 -0.56
C GLU A 58 2.17 4.72 -0.23
N ARG A 59 1.61 5.65 0.54
CA ARG A 59 2.34 6.84 1.00
C ARG A 59 3.50 6.44 1.91
N CYS A 60 3.31 5.48 2.82
CA CYS A 60 4.38 4.96 3.68
C CYS A 60 5.50 4.30 2.87
N SER A 61 5.16 3.40 1.95
CA SER A 61 6.13 2.73 1.08
C SER A 61 6.98 3.75 0.30
N ARG A 62 6.33 4.73 -0.33
CA ARG A 62 7.01 5.77 -1.10
C ARG A 62 7.96 6.62 -0.23
N SER A 63 7.58 6.93 0.99
CA SER A 63 8.44 7.71 1.91
C SER A 63 9.68 6.91 2.33
N LEU A 64 9.54 5.60 2.58
CA LEU A 64 10.68 4.73 2.89
C LEU A 64 11.62 4.52 1.69
N ASP A 65 11.07 4.34 0.50
CA ASP A 65 11.84 4.17 -0.74
C ASP A 65 12.67 5.41 -1.07
N GLN A 66 12.07 6.60 -0.94
CA GLN A 66 12.76 7.88 -1.17
C GLN A 66 13.93 8.09 -0.22
N LEU A 67 13.78 7.68 1.05
CA LEU A 67 14.85 7.78 2.03
C LEU A 67 15.99 6.79 1.75
N SER A 68 15.66 5.61 1.21
CA SER A 68 16.62 4.52 0.92
C SER A 68 17.36 4.69 -0.40
N ALA A 69 16.75 5.37 -1.38
CA ALA A 69 17.35 5.65 -2.68
C ALA A 69 18.52 6.66 -2.64
N SER A 70 18.74 7.34 -1.51
CA SER A 70 19.86 8.25 -1.31
C SER A 70 21.16 7.51 -0.99
N GLY A 71 21.80 6.97 -2.03
CA GLY A 71 23.18 6.44 -1.96
C GLY A 71 24.27 7.53 -2.00
N SER A 72 23.96 8.78 -1.61
CA SER A 72 24.86 9.93 -1.79
C SER A 72 25.79 10.15 -0.58
N PRO A 73 27.01 10.70 -0.80
CA PRO A 73 27.97 10.96 0.28
C PRO A 73 27.42 11.96 1.31
N PRO A 74 27.79 11.81 2.60
CA PRO A 74 27.41 12.72 3.68
C PRO A 74 28.12 14.05 3.42
N ASP A 75 27.45 15.20 3.37
CA ASP A 75 27.43 16.08 4.54
C ASP A 75 26.36 17.19 4.43
N THR A 76 25.50 17.17 3.41
CA THR A 76 24.43 18.20 3.28
C THR A 76 23.12 17.66 2.70
N ARG A 77 23.19 16.75 1.72
CA ARG A 77 22.00 16.14 1.11
C ARG A 77 21.23 15.25 2.09
N HIS A 78 21.96 14.49 2.90
CA HIS A 78 21.38 13.60 3.91
C HIS A 78 20.51 14.35 4.93
N SER A 79 20.93 15.53 5.39
CA SER A 79 20.15 16.34 6.34
C SER A 79 18.84 16.85 5.74
N VAL A 80 18.84 17.25 4.47
CA VAL A 80 17.64 17.71 3.76
C VAL A 80 16.65 16.57 3.54
N GLU A 81 17.13 15.37 3.20
CA GLU A 81 16.31 14.18 3.00
C GLU A 81 15.68 13.70 4.31
N VAL A 82 16.44 13.72 5.40
CA VAL A 82 15.93 13.43 6.75
C VAL A 82 14.85 14.43 7.17
N MET A 83 15.06 15.73 6.92
CA MET A 83 14.04 16.74 7.22
C MET A 83 12.78 16.55 6.36
N ARG A 84 12.94 16.20 5.09
CA ARG A 84 11.81 15.89 4.20
C ARG A 84 11.04 14.66 4.70
N PHE A 85 11.74 13.58 5.00
CA PHE A 85 11.13 12.37 5.56
C PHE A 85 10.40 12.67 6.87
N HIS A 86 10.98 13.45 7.78
CA HIS A 86 10.29 13.86 9.02
C HIS A 86 8.98 14.59 8.74
N LYS A 87 8.97 15.48 7.75
CA LYS A 87 7.77 16.19 7.32
C LYS A 87 6.74 15.22 6.72
N GLU A 88 7.15 14.34 5.83
CA GLU A 88 6.26 13.33 5.23
C GLU A 88 5.65 12.42 6.30
N VAL A 89 6.42 12.00 7.30
CA VAL A 89 5.90 11.17 8.39
C VAL A 89 4.92 11.92 9.29
N LYS A 90 5.06 13.25 9.46
CA LYS A 90 4.03 14.07 10.10
C LYS A 90 2.74 14.10 9.28
N ASP A 91 2.87 14.29 7.98
CA ASP A 91 1.72 14.33 7.07
C ASP A 91 1.00 12.96 7.04
N LEU A 92 1.77 11.85 7.09
CA LEU A 92 1.25 10.48 7.25
C LEU A 92 0.49 10.29 8.57
N LEU A 93 1.03 10.79 9.68
CA LEU A 93 0.38 10.70 10.99
C LEU A 93 -0.96 11.44 11.00
N SER A 94 -1.02 12.66 10.45
CA SER A 94 -2.27 13.40 10.33
C SER A 94 -3.28 12.69 9.43
N PHE A 95 -2.81 12.09 8.34
CA PHE A 95 -3.67 11.28 7.48
C PHE A 95 -4.23 10.06 8.22
N ALA A 96 -3.39 9.34 8.95
CA ALA A 96 -3.78 8.15 9.70
C ALA A 96 -4.81 8.46 10.80
N GLU A 97 -4.64 9.58 11.51
CA GLU A 97 -5.57 10.03 12.57
C GLU A 97 -7.01 10.21 12.06
N GLU A 98 -7.17 10.67 10.82
CA GLU A 98 -8.48 10.96 10.24
C GLU A 98 -9.05 9.82 9.40
N ASN A 99 -8.19 9.01 8.76
CA ASN A 99 -8.59 8.13 7.65
C ASN A 99 -8.24 6.65 7.86
N VAL A 100 -7.46 6.30 8.89
CA VAL A 100 -7.03 4.91 9.12
C VAL A 100 -7.45 4.46 10.51
N ASN A 101 -8.01 3.26 10.59
CA ASN A 101 -8.56 2.71 11.82
C ASN A 101 -7.50 2.06 12.72
N PHE A 102 -6.45 2.83 13.03
CA PHE A 102 -5.44 2.40 13.99
C PHE A 102 -5.96 2.49 15.43
N ASP A 103 -5.54 1.53 16.24
CA ASP A 103 -5.84 1.56 17.65
C ASP A 103 -5.05 2.67 18.38
N LEU A 104 -5.48 2.98 19.61
CA LEU A 104 -4.87 4.03 20.40
C LEU A 104 -3.39 3.76 20.71
N ALA A 105 -2.98 2.50 20.83
CA ALA A 105 -1.60 2.14 21.12
C ALA A 105 -0.70 2.37 19.89
N GLN A 106 -1.15 1.95 18.71
CA GLN A 106 -0.50 2.20 17.42
C GLN A 106 -0.34 3.70 17.17
N MET A 107 -1.41 4.48 17.33
CA MET A 107 -1.34 5.93 17.17
C MET A 107 -0.39 6.57 18.17
N LYS A 108 -0.42 6.15 19.45
CA LYS A 108 0.49 6.69 20.47
C LYS A 108 1.96 6.44 20.13
N ILE A 109 2.31 5.24 19.69
CA ILE A 109 3.67 4.91 19.23
C ILE A 109 4.07 5.82 18.08
N PHE A 110 3.13 6.07 17.15
CA PHE A 110 3.35 6.95 16.01
C PHE A 110 3.62 8.41 16.40
N TYR A 111 2.81 8.99 17.29
CA TYR A 111 3.05 10.32 17.85
C TYR A 111 4.40 10.42 18.56
N GLU A 112 4.76 9.43 19.37
CA GLU A 112 6.02 9.44 20.12
C GLU A 112 7.24 9.35 19.19
N ALA A 113 7.15 8.61 18.09
CA ALA A 113 8.20 8.57 17.07
C ALA A 113 8.37 9.94 16.39
N VAL A 114 7.27 10.54 15.93
CA VAL A 114 7.27 11.88 15.30
C VAL A 114 7.86 12.94 16.23
N LYS A 115 7.48 12.92 17.51
CA LYS A 115 7.98 13.85 18.53
C LYS A 115 9.47 13.69 18.82
N SER A 116 9.98 12.46 18.75
CA SER A 116 11.40 12.18 19.03
C SER A 116 12.36 12.66 17.94
N ALA A 117 11.86 12.86 16.71
CA ALA A 117 12.67 13.20 15.53
C ALA A 117 13.85 12.25 15.25
N ASN A 118 13.83 11.05 15.82
CA ASN A 118 14.83 10.01 15.56
C ASN A 118 14.46 9.27 14.28
N VAL A 119 15.31 9.36 13.26
CA VAL A 119 15.06 8.79 11.93
C VAL A 119 14.89 7.28 11.95
N ASP A 120 15.72 6.57 12.71
CA ASP A 120 15.65 5.12 12.78
C ASP A 120 14.35 4.68 13.46
N LYS A 121 13.95 5.38 14.54
CA LYS A 121 12.66 5.15 15.19
C LYS A 121 11.49 5.43 14.23
N LEU A 122 11.58 6.49 13.42
CA LEU A 122 10.55 6.82 12.43
C LEU A 122 10.45 5.75 11.35
N LYS A 123 11.58 5.25 10.83
CA LYS A 123 11.58 4.15 9.87
C LYS A 123 10.90 2.91 10.44
N THR A 124 11.26 2.52 11.67
CA THR A 124 10.65 1.36 12.34
C THR A 124 9.15 1.54 12.48
N VAL A 125 8.69 2.69 12.99
CA VAL A 125 7.27 2.91 13.23
C VAL A 125 6.46 3.04 11.94
N VAL A 126 7.03 3.61 10.88
CA VAL A 126 6.38 3.63 9.55
C VAL A 126 6.24 2.20 9.01
N ALA A 127 7.27 1.35 9.16
CA ALA A 127 7.19 -0.05 8.75
C ALA A 127 6.14 -0.83 9.58
N GLU A 128 6.09 -0.63 10.90
CA GLU A 128 5.06 -1.22 11.76
C GLU A 128 3.64 -0.74 11.41
N ALA A 129 3.49 0.54 11.05
CA ALA A 129 2.23 1.10 10.59
C ALA A 129 1.82 0.52 9.23
N MET A 130 2.77 0.24 8.33
CA MET A 130 2.48 -0.48 7.08
C MET A 130 1.95 -1.88 7.35
N GLU A 131 2.60 -2.65 8.23
CA GLU A 131 2.11 -3.99 8.61
C GLU A 131 0.73 -3.91 9.27
N SER A 132 0.49 -2.89 10.08
CA SER A 132 -0.83 -2.64 10.67
C SER A 132 -1.89 -2.34 9.59
N ALA A 133 -1.56 -1.54 8.58
CA ALA A 133 -2.43 -1.27 7.45
C ALA A 133 -2.71 -2.53 6.60
N VAL A 134 -1.70 -3.39 6.40
CA VAL A 134 -1.89 -4.70 5.74
C VAL A 134 -2.91 -5.54 6.50
N ASN A 135 -2.81 -5.62 7.83
CA ASN A 135 -3.78 -6.36 8.65
C ASN A 135 -5.20 -5.79 8.55
N LEU A 136 -5.35 -4.46 8.47
CA LEU A 136 -6.65 -3.81 8.27
C LEU A 136 -7.25 -4.13 6.89
N LEU A 137 -6.41 -4.32 5.88
CA LEU A 137 -6.83 -4.67 4.52
C LEU A 137 -7.13 -6.16 4.31
N ASP A 138 -6.80 -7.04 5.26
CA ASP A 138 -6.84 -8.50 5.03
C ASP A 138 -8.26 -9.00 4.71
N ASP A 139 -9.28 -8.52 5.44
CA ASP A 139 -10.67 -8.94 5.21
C ASP A 139 -11.14 -8.60 3.78
N ASP A 140 -10.85 -7.38 3.31
CA ASP A 140 -11.20 -6.94 1.96
C ASP A 140 -10.30 -7.55 0.88
N TYR A 141 -9.05 -7.86 1.22
CA TYR A 141 -8.18 -8.68 0.38
C TYR A 141 -8.76 -10.09 0.19
N GLN A 142 -9.35 -10.71 1.21
CA GLN A 142 -10.03 -12.00 1.03
C GLN A 142 -11.22 -11.89 0.07
N LEU A 143 -11.92 -10.75 0.02
CA LEU A 143 -12.98 -10.50 -0.96
C LEU A 143 -12.40 -10.35 -2.37
N PHE A 144 -11.32 -9.57 -2.51
CA PHE A 144 -10.60 -9.39 -3.76
C PHE A 144 -10.06 -10.73 -4.31
N ARG A 145 -9.42 -11.52 -3.46
CA ARG A 145 -8.94 -12.88 -3.78
C ARG A 145 -10.05 -13.76 -4.33
N ARG A 146 -11.21 -13.79 -3.67
CA ARG A 146 -12.38 -14.55 -4.15
C ARG A 146 -12.89 -14.01 -5.48
N HIS A 147 -12.86 -12.69 -5.68
CA HIS A 147 -13.25 -12.07 -6.93
C HIS A 147 -12.34 -12.51 -8.08
N LEU A 148 -11.02 -12.42 -7.92
CA LEU A 148 -10.03 -12.87 -8.90
C LEU A 148 -10.21 -14.36 -9.28
N LEU A 149 -10.42 -15.23 -8.29
CA LEU A 149 -10.63 -16.66 -8.53
C LEU A 149 -11.98 -16.94 -9.25
N ARG A 150 -13.01 -16.15 -8.99
CA ARG A 150 -14.32 -16.26 -9.68
C ARG A 150 -14.23 -15.85 -11.14
N GLU A 151 -13.53 -14.76 -11.45
CA GLU A 151 -13.35 -14.29 -12.84
C GLU A 151 -12.68 -15.35 -13.73
N ARG A 152 -11.94 -16.27 -13.12
CA ARG A 152 -11.29 -17.40 -13.81
C ARG A 152 -12.08 -18.70 -13.79
N ASN A 153 -13.34 -18.66 -13.35
CA ASN A 153 -14.20 -19.84 -13.15
C ASN A 153 -13.61 -20.88 -12.17
N LEU A 154 -12.64 -20.51 -11.33
CA LEU A 154 -12.01 -21.41 -10.36
C LEU A 154 -12.86 -21.57 -9.09
N LEU A 155 -13.84 -20.68 -8.87
CA LEU A 155 -14.88 -20.83 -7.87
C LEU A 155 -16.22 -21.02 -8.57
N LYS A 156 -16.80 -22.23 -8.51
CA LYS A 156 -18.16 -22.48 -9.01
C LYS A 156 -19.13 -21.58 -8.26
N SER A 157 -19.93 -20.80 -8.99
CA SER A 157 -21.08 -20.10 -8.43
C SER A 157 -21.99 -21.13 -7.77
N ARG A 158 -22.17 -21.03 -6.45
CA ARG A 158 -23.17 -21.81 -5.73
C ARG A 158 -24.47 -21.03 -5.67
#